data_AF-A0A9D2UM55-F1
#
_entry.id   AF-A0A9D2UM55-F1
#
_cell.length_a   1.000
_cell.length_b   1.000
_cell.length_c   1.000
_cell.angle_alpha   90.00
_cell.angle_beta   90.00
_cell.angle_gamma   90.00
#
_symmetry.space_group_name_H-M   'P 1'
#
loop_
_entity.id
_entity.type
_entity.pdbx_description
1 polymer ?
#
loop_
_entity_poly.entity_id
_entity_poly.type
_entity_poly.pdbx_seq_one_letter_code
_entity_poly.pdbx_strand_id
1 'polypeptide(L)'
;SPDGKLYRGRTGIARLVLESGAPVIPVAIIGTDKLQPAGRLVPKLRRVGVVFGSPMDFSKYAGLPVDRFMLRSVTDEIMYEIMRLSGQEYVDTYASTVKTKLLTSAKPKKSESEKDSAKGSGAAKAKGTAKTQGAAKTQDSSGRDEPESGTESPSTSA
;
A
#
# COMPACT_ATOMS: atom_id res chain seq x y z
N SER A 1 -8.01 -1.73 9.15
CA SER A 1 -6.81 -0.88 9.29
C SER A 1 -6.81 -0.21 10.67
N PRO A 2 -5.66 0.18 11.26
CA PRO A 2 -5.61 0.81 12.59
C PRO A 2 -6.40 2.12 12.74
N ASP A 3 -6.73 2.76 11.62
CA ASP A 3 -7.49 4.01 11.50
C ASP A 3 -8.94 3.82 11.05
N GLY A 4 -9.43 2.57 10.98
CA GLY A 4 -10.81 2.27 10.60
C GLY A 4 -11.13 2.42 9.10
N LYS A 5 -10.13 2.70 8.26
CA LYS A 5 -10.31 2.82 6.80
C LYS A 5 -9.99 1.52 6.07
N LEU A 6 -10.60 1.33 4.90
CA LEU A 6 -10.29 0.24 3.99
C LEU A 6 -9.45 0.76 2.83
N TYR A 7 -8.16 0.43 2.84
CA TYR A 7 -7.23 0.87 1.79
C TYR A 7 -7.29 -0.04 0.56
N ARG A 8 -6.86 0.51 -0.58
CA ARG A 8 -6.74 -0.20 -1.85
C ARG A 8 -6.04 -1.55 -1.71
N GLY A 9 -6.74 -2.61 -2.12
CA GLY A 9 -6.21 -3.98 -2.12
C GLY A 9 -5.06 -4.17 -3.11
N ARG A 10 -4.13 -5.06 -2.77
CA ARG A 10 -3.01 -5.45 -3.65
C ARG A 10 -3.45 -6.57 -4.59
N THR A 11 -3.04 -6.50 -5.84
CA THR A 11 -3.42 -7.46 -6.90
C THR A 11 -2.84 -8.86 -6.74
N GLY A 12 -1.94 -9.07 -5.77
CA GLY A 12 -1.40 -10.39 -5.43
C GLY A 12 -2.47 -11.38 -4.96
N ILE A 13 -3.56 -10.89 -4.35
CA ILE A 13 -4.67 -11.76 -3.93
C ILE A 13 -5.37 -12.35 -5.15
N ALA A 14 -5.65 -11.53 -6.17
CA ALA A 14 -6.24 -12.02 -7.41
C ALA A 14 -5.36 -13.07 -8.11
N ARG A 15 -4.03 -12.90 -8.10
CA ARG A 15 -3.12 -13.93 -8.64
C ARG A 15 -3.31 -15.27 -7.94
N LEU A 16 -3.30 -15.27 -6.61
CA LEU A 16 -3.50 -16.47 -5.81
C LEU A 16 -4.85 -17.15 -6.11
N VAL A 17 -5.91 -16.36 -6.23
CA VAL A 17 -7.26 -16.86 -6.49
C VAL A 17 -7.37 -17.49 -7.88
N LEU A 18 -6.86 -16.80 -8.91
CA LEU A 18 -6.90 -17.30 -10.29
C LEU A 18 -6.01 -18.53 -10.50
N GLU A 19 -4.84 -18.59 -9.85
CA GLU A 19 -3.93 -19.73 -9.93
C GLU A 19 -4.44 -20.94 -9.14
N SER A 20 -5.06 -20.73 -7.98
CA SER A 20 -5.57 -21.81 -7.14
C SER A 20 -6.94 -22.33 -7.57
N GLY A 21 -7.77 -21.49 -8.20
CA GLY A 21 -9.17 -21.80 -8.48
C GLY A 21 -10.05 -21.95 -7.23
N ALA A 22 -9.55 -21.57 -6.05
CA ALA A 22 -10.27 -21.72 -4.80
C ALA A 22 -11.31 -20.59 -4.59
N PRO A 23 -12.47 -20.89 -4.00
CA PRO A 23 -13.44 -19.87 -3.65
C PRO A 23 -12.90 -18.96 -2.53
N VAL A 24 -13.26 -17.68 -2.58
CA VAL A 24 -12.84 -16.67 -1.60
C VAL A 24 -13.98 -16.35 -0.65
N ILE A 25 -13.75 -16.46 0.65
CA ILE A 25 -14.71 -16.03 1.67
C ILE A 25 -14.25 -14.67 2.22
N PRO A 26 -14.97 -13.57 1.94
CA PRO A 26 -14.62 -12.26 2.47
C PRO A 26 -14.99 -12.19 3.95
N VAL A 27 -14.09 -11.61 4.76
CA VAL A 27 -14.28 -11.51 6.21
C VAL A 27 -13.99 -10.11 6.69
N ALA A 28 -14.91 -9.56 7.48
CA ALA A 28 -14.76 -8.26 8.13
C ALA A 28 -14.67 -8.43 9.64
N ILE A 29 -13.72 -7.74 10.26
CA ILE A 29 -13.59 -7.65 11.72
C ILE A 29 -13.97 -6.24 12.15
N ILE A 30 -14.97 -6.14 13.03
CA ILE A 30 -15.60 -4.89 13.44
C ILE A 30 -15.21 -4.56 14.88
N GLY A 31 -14.81 -3.30 15.10
CA GLY A 31 -14.54 -2.76 16.44
C GLY A 31 -13.11 -2.93 16.96
N THR A 32 -12.20 -3.46 16.13
CA THR A 32 -10.77 -3.61 16.44
C THR A 32 -10.04 -2.27 16.54
N ASP A 33 -10.43 -1.30 15.71
CA ASP A 33 -9.98 0.09 15.73
C ASP A 33 -10.18 0.75 17.11
N LYS A 34 -11.31 0.44 17.76
CA LYS A 34 -11.68 0.97 19.09
C LYS A 34 -11.05 0.16 20.23
N LEU A 35 -10.77 -1.12 19.99
CA LEU A 35 -10.13 -2.03 20.95
C LEU A 35 -8.64 -1.67 21.13
N GLN A 36 -7.92 -1.52 20.01
CA GLN A 36 -6.49 -1.20 19.98
C GLN A 36 -6.20 -0.01 19.05
N PRO A 37 -6.40 1.24 19.52
CA PRO A 37 -6.02 2.41 18.75
C PRO A 37 -4.50 2.44 18.47
N ALA A 38 -4.12 2.92 17.29
CA ALA A 38 -2.71 3.06 16.92
C ALA A 38 -1.94 3.92 17.95
N GLY A 39 -0.78 3.44 18.40
CA GLY A 39 0.07 4.13 19.38
C GLY A 39 -0.28 3.85 20.85
N ARG A 40 -1.33 3.08 21.14
CA ARG A 40 -1.62 2.62 22.52
C ARG A 40 -0.96 1.26 22.78
N LEU A 41 -0.38 1.08 23.96
CA LEU A 41 0.20 -0.20 24.41
C LEU A 41 -0.86 -1.14 25.00
N VAL A 42 -1.76 -0.60 25.84
CA VAL A 42 -2.77 -1.40 26.55
C VAL A 42 -4.11 -1.38 25.80
N PRO A 43 -4.66 -2.54 25.40
CA PRO A 43 -5.99 -2.65 24.78
C PRO A 43 -7.12 -2.23 25.73
N LYS A 44 -8.22 -1.71 25.17
CA LYS A 44 -9.47 -1.54 25.92
C LYS A 44 -10.31 -2.81 25.81
N LEU A 45 -10.90 -3.29 26.90
CA LEU A 45 -11.82 -4.42 26.84
C LEU A 45 -13.15 -3.98 26.19
N ARG A 46 -13.37 -4.37 24.93
CA ARG A 46 -14.60 -4.13 24.17
C ARG A 46 -14.98 -5.37 23.36
N ARG A 47 -16.24 -5.49 22.98
CA ARG A 47 -16.71 -6.56 22.08
C ARG A 47 -16.16 -6.33 20.67
N VAL A 48 -15.66 -7.40 20.06
CA VAL A 48 -15.24 -7.46 18.66
C VAL A 48 -16.26 -8.35 17.92
N GLY A 49 -16.66 -7.93 16.73
CA GLY A 49 -17.52 -8.71 15.84
C GLY A 49 -16.73 -9.24 14.65
N VAL A 50 -17.10 -10.42 14.16
CA VAL A 50 -16.59 -10.97 12.89
C VAL A 50 -17.78 -11.28 12.01
N VAL A 51 -17.74 -10.82 10.77
CA VAL A 51 -18.77 -11.07 9.77
C VAL A 51 -18.14 -11.80 8.60
N PHE A 52 -18.68 -12.97 8.27
CA PHE A 52 -18.32 -13.75 7.10
C PHE A 52 -19.31 -13.44 5.98
N GLY A 53 -18.80 -13.11 4.79
CA GLY A 53 -19.63 -12.92 3.61
C GLY A 53 -19.87 -14.21 2.85
N SER A 54 -20.61 -14.08 1.76
CA SER A 54 -20.87 -15.18 0.84
C SER A 54 -19.58 -15.60 0.12
N PRO A 55 -19.38 -16.91 -0.13
CA PRO A 55 -18.28 -17.37 -0.97
C PRO A 55 -18.35 -16.74 -2.37
N MET A 56 -17.23 -16.21 -2.84
CA MET A 56 -17.06 -15.64 -4.19
C MET A 56 -16.29 -16.62 -5.05
N ASP A 57 -16.84 -16.95 -6.22
CA ASP A 57 -16.22 -17.82 -7.21
C ASP A 57 -15.69 -17.02 -8.41
N PHE A 58 -14.47 -17.36 -8.82
CA PHE A 58 -13.74 -16.71 -9.91
C PHE A 58 -13.39 -17.69 -11.03
N SER A 59 -13.97 -18.89 -11.03
CA SER A 59 -13.80 -19.93 -12.05
C SER A 59 -14.06 -19.44 -13.48
N LYS A 60 -14.93 -18.43 -13.66
CA LYS A 60 -15.21 -17.76 -14.95
C LYS A 60 -13.97 -17.15 -15.64
N TYR A 61 -12.89 -16.92 -14.88
CA TYR A 61 -11.63 -16.39 -15.39
C TYR A 61 -10.57 -17.47 -15.60
N ALA A 62 -10.86 -18.73 -15.29
CA ALA A 62 -9.92 -19.83 -15.44
C ALA A 62 -9.53 -20.02 -16.91
N GLY A 63 -8.22 -20.15 -17.16
CA GLY A 63 -7.68 -20.36 -18.51
C GLY A 63 -7.66 -19.13 -19.42
N LEU A 64 -8.17 -17.98 -18.98
CA LEU A 64 -8.02 -16.72 -19.70
C LEU A 64 -6.62 -16.12 -19.47
N PRO A 65 -6.08 -15.34 -20.43
CA PRO A 65 -4.85 -14.58 -20.21
C PRO A 65 -4.97 -13.64 -19.01
N VAL A 66 -4.08 -13.81 -18.04
CA VAL A 66 -4.06 -12.97 -16.83
C VAL A 66 -3.35 -11.66 -17.15
N ASP A 67 -4.13 -10.59 -17.31
CA ASP A 67 -3.62 -9.23 -17.51
C ASP A 67 -3.73 -8.37 -16.23
N ARG A 68 -3.19 -7.14 -16.31
CA ARG A 68 -3.20 -6.20 -15.18
C ARG A 68 -4.63 -5.76 -14.82
N PHE A 69 -5.52 -5.65 -15.81
CA PHE A 69 -6.89 -5.18 -15.62
C PHE A 69 -7.73 -6.22 -14.91
N MET A 70 -7.68 -7.48 -15.34
CA MET A 70 -8.33 -8.62 -14.71
C MET A 70 -7.92 -8.78 -13.25
N LEU A 71 -6.60 -8.74 -12.97
CA LEU A 71 -6.10 -8.83 -11.60
C LEU A 71 -6.62 -7.70 -10.71
N ARG A 72 -6.73 -6.49 -11.26
CA ARG A 72 -7.30 -5.34 -10.55
C ARG A 72 -8.80 -5.54 -10.31
N SER A 73 -9.57 -5.89 -11.33
CA SER A 73 -11.01 -6.12 -11.25
C SER A 73 -11.36 -7.18 -10.22
N VAL A 74 -10.70 -8.34 -10.24
CA VAL A 74 -10.91 -9.42 -9.25
C VAL A 74 -10.59 -8.93 -7.84
N THR A 75 -9.50 -8.18 -7.67
CA THR A 75 -9.15 -7.64 -6.36
C THR A 75 -10.19 -6.61 -5.89
N ASP A 76 -10.66 -5.75 -6.78
CA ASP A 76 -11.69 -4.74 -6.44
C ASP A 76 -13.03 -5.39 -6.08
N GLU A 77 -13.43 -6.46 -6.77
CA GLU A 77 -14.62 -7.24 -6.44
C GLU A 77 -14.55 -7.78 -5.01
N ILE A 78 -13.42 -8.40 -4.63
CA ILE A 78 -13.19 -8.90 -3.27
C ILE A 78 -13.20 -7.75 -2.23
N MET A 79 -12.51 -6.65 -2.54
CA MET A 79 -12.40 -5.51 -1.64
C MET A 79 -13.74 -4.79 -1.45
N TYR A 80 -14.58 -4.76 -2.48
CA TYR A 80 -15.93 -4.21 -2.41
C TYR A 80 -16.81 -5.01 -1.44
N GLU A 81 -16.74 -6.35 -1.49
CA GLU A 81 -17.53 -7.16 -0.55
C GLU A 81 -17.04 -6.97 0.89
N ILE A 82 -15.72 -6.86 1.11
CA ILE A 82 -15.16 -6.53 2.42
C ILE A 82 -15.61 -5.13 2.88
N MET A 83 -15.65 -4.14 1.99
CA MET A 83 -16.16 -2.79 2.28
C MET A 83 -17.62 -2.87 2.75
N ARG A 84 -18.46 -3.60 2.02
CA ARG A 84 -19.87 -3.79 2.33
C ARG A 84 -20.08 -4.47 3.68
N LEU A 85 -19.31 -5.52 3.98
CA LEU A 85 -19.38 -6.25 5.25
C LEU A 85 -18.88 -5.42 6.45
N SER A 86 -17.82 -4.63 6.24
CA SER A 86 -17.16 -3.89 7.31
C SER A 86 -17.75 -2.50 7.57
N GLY A 87 -18.43 -1.91 6.58
CA GLY A 87 -18.91 -0.53 6.61
C GLY A 87 -17.78 0.52 6.65
N GLN A 88 -16.54 0.11 6.33
CA GLN A 88 -15.38 0.99 6.36
C GLN A 88 -15.36 1.91 5.13
N GLU A 89 -14.88 3.14 5.31
CA GLU A 89 -14.62 4.08 4.22
C GLU A 89 -13.51 3.51 3.32
N TYR A 90 -13.80 3.31 2.04
CA TYR A 90 -12.80 2.91 1.06
C TYR A 90 -11.93 4.10 0.66
N VAL A 91 -10.62 3.90 0.71
CA VAL A 91 -9.62 4.86 0.27
C VAL A 91 -8.82 4.27 -0.87
N ASP A 92 -8.90 4.90 -2.03
CA ASP A 92 -8.16 4.48 -3.23
C ASP A 92 -6.68 4.87 -3.19
N THR A 93 -5.99 4.45 -2.14
CA THR A 93 -4.55 4.60 -1.97
C THR A 93 -4.04 3.38 -1.24
N TYR A 94 -2.82 2.93 -1.57
CA TYR A 94 -2.21 1.85 -0.84
C TYR A 94 -1.84 2.28 0.58
N ALA A 95 -2.14 1.43 1.56
CA ALA A 95 -1.79 1.66 2.97
C ALA A 95 -0.30 1.92 3.18
N SER A 96 0.57 1.29 2.38
CA SER A 96 2.02 1.53 2.41
C SER A 96 2.38 2.97 2.09
N THR A 97 1.70 3.59 1.11
CA THR A 97 1.96 4.97 0.71
C THR A 97 1.57 5.94 1.81
N VAL A 98 0.42 5.70 2.46
CA VAL A 98 -0.02 6.50 3.62
C VAL A 98 0.94 6.34 4.79
N LYS A 99 1.36 5.11 5.10
CA LYS A 99 2.34 4.83 6.15
C LYS A 99 3.66 5.56 5.89
N THR A 100 4.18 5.51 4.66
CA THR A 100 5.43 6.21 4.31
C THR A 100 5.28 7.73 4.45
N LYS A 101 4.16 8.31 4.00
CA LYS A 101 3.90 9.75 4.16
C LYS A 101 3.89 10.18 5.63
N LEU A 102 3.18 9.43 6.49
CA LEU A 102 3.10 9.70 7.94
C LEU A 102 4.47 9.62 8.62
N LEU A 103 5.31 8.66 8.21
CA LEU A 103 6.67 8.52 8.76
C LEU A 103 7.60 9.66 8.34
N THR A 104 7.51 10.12 7.08
CA THR A 104 8.36 11.22 6.57
C THR A 104 7.99 12.57 7.20
N SER A 105 6.70 12.84 7.44
CA SER A 105 6.25 14.09 8.06
C SER A 105 6.57 14.20 9.56
N ALA A 106 6.74 13.07 10.26
CA ALA A 106 7.02 13.03 11.69
C ALA A 106 8.51 13.24 12.05
N LYS A 107 9.41 13.32 11.06
CA LYS A 107 10.84 13.56 11.29
C LYS A 107 11.10 15.07 11.35
N PRO A 108 11.55 15.65 12.49
CA PRO A 108 11.81 17.08 12.57
C PRO A 108 12.94 17.46 11.62
N LYS A 109 12.71 18.47 10.77
CA LYS A 109 13.76 19.17 10.03
C LYS A 109 14.71 19.79 11.06
N LYS A 110 15.86 19.15 11.31
CA LYS A 110 16.92 19.77 12.09
C LYS A 110 17.49 20.90 11.23
N SER A 111 17.33 22.11 11.73
CA SER A 111 17.82 23.38 11.18
C SER A 111 19.29 23.29 10.78
N GLU A 112 19.57 23.55 9.50
CA GLU A 112 20.85 24.06 9.06
C GLU A 112 20.96 25.51 9.55
N SER A 113 21.60 25.70 10.70
CA SER A 113 22.27 26.93 11.05
C SER A 113 23.31 26.60 12.12
N GLU A 114 24.51 27.12 11.91
CA GLU A 114 25.59 27.23 12.89
C GLU A 114 26.55 26.03 12.99
N LYS A 115 27.60 26.08 12.18
CA LYS A 115 28.99 25.91 12.63
C LYS A 115 29.94 26.42 11.53
N ASP A 116 29.98 27.74 11.42
CA ASP A 116 31.25 28.40 11.19
C ASP A 116 32.04 28.37 12.50
N SER A 117 33.37 28.32 12.41
CA SER A 117 34.38 28.34 13.48
C SER A 117 34.62 27.05 14.30
N ALA A 118 35.66 26.30 13.90
CA ALA A 118 36.81 25.97 14.77
C ALA A 118 37.86 25.18 13.99
N LYS A 119 39.02 25.83 13.81
CA LYS A 119 40.25 25.34 13.18
C LYS A 119 41.15 24.73 14.26
N GLY A 120 41.77 23.58 13.97
CA GLY A 120 42.85 22.98 14.77
C GLY A 120 43.04 21.51 14.40
N SER A 121 43.91 21.19 13.44
CA SER A 121 45.34 20.83 13.62
C SER A 121 45.54 19.35 13.98
N GLY A 122 46.28 18.62 13.14
CA GLY A 122 46.75 17.27 13.43
C GLY A 122 47.05 16.44 12.17
N ALA A 123 48.29 16.50 11.70
CA ALA A 123 48.80 15.78 10.53
C ALA A 123 49.16 14.31 10.82
N ALA A 124 49.04 13.43 9.82
CA ALA A 124 50.15 12.60 9.26
C ALA A 124 49.68 11.26 8.62
N LYS A 125 50.07 11.06 7.34
CA LYS A 125 50.58 9.86 6.61
C LYS A 125 49.87 8.48 6.80
N ALA A 126 49.71 7.58 5.82
CA ALA A 126 50.34 7.39 4.51
C ALA A 126 49.56 6.35 3.64
N LYS A 127 49.71 6.49 2.32
CA LYS A 127 49.79 5.50 1.21
C LYS A 127 48.95 4.19 1.22
N GLY A 128 48.27 3.95 0.10
CA GLY A 128 47.92 2.61 -0.38
C GLY A 128 47.01 2.60 -1.62
N THR A 129 47.62 2.52 -2.81
CA THR A 129 46.99 2.32 -4.13
C THR A 129 46.23 0.99 -4.26
N ALA A 130 45.03 1.00 -4.87
CA ALA A 130 44.67 0.11 -5.99
C ALA A 130 43.24 0.37 -6.50
N LYS A 131 43.12 0.24 -7.82
CA LYS A 131 41.98 0.49 -8.71
C LYS A 131 41.11 -0.77 -8.78
N THR A 132 39.78 -0.66 -8.84
CA THR A 132 38.92 -1.50 -9.71
C THR A 132 37.50 -0.94 -9.80
N GLN A 133 37.03 -0.87 -11.03
CA GLN A 133 35.69 -0.50 -11.47
C GLN A 133 34.77 -1.72 -11.32
N GLY A 134 33.48 -1.51 -11.06
CA GLY A 134 32.50 -2.60 -11.09
C GLY A 134 31.10 -2.13 -10.71
N ALA A 135 30.25 -2.01 -11.71
CA ALA A 135 28.88 -1.54 -11.65
C ALA A 135 27.95 -2.38 -10.75
N ALA A 136 26.99 -1.72 -10.10
CA ALA A 136 25.71 -2.34 -9.75
C ALA A 136 24.60 -1.28 -9.73
N LYS A 137 23.64 -1.52 -10.61
CA LYS A 137 22.57 -0.65 -11.09
C LYS A 137 21.44 -0.63 -10.06
N THR A 138 21.15 0.55 -9.53
CA THR A 138 19.90 0.83 -8.81
C THR A 138 18.76 0.79 -9.83
N GLN A 139 17.81 -0.15 -9.69
CA GLN A 139 16.52 -0.06 -10.36
C GLN A 139 15.40 -0.21 -9.34
N ASP A 140 15.07 0.96 -8.79
CA ASP A 140 13.76 1.33 -8.28
C ASP A 140 12.71 1.08 -9.39
N SER A 141 11.70 0.26 -9.11
CA SER A 141 10.50 0.15 -9.95
C SER A 141 9.30 0.72 -9.21
N SER A 142 9.41 2.01 -8.88
CA SER A 142 8.30 2.87 -8.55
C SER A 142 7.48 3.11 -9.83
N GLY A 143 6.54 2.21 -10.11
CA GLY A 143 5.52 2.41 -11.14
C GLY A 143 4.62 3.60 -10.77
N ARG A 144 5.01 4.79 -11.25
CA ARG A 144 4.14 5.95 -11.40
C ARG A 144 3.22 5.68 -12.58
N ASP A 145 1.94 5.55 -12.32
CA ASP A 145 0.91 5.85 -13.31
C ASP A 145 0.25 7.16 -12.84
N GLU A 146 0.50 8.23 -13.60
CA GLU A 146 -0.22 9.50 -13.51
C GLU A 146 -1.60 9.33 -14.16
N PRO A 147 -2.67 9.97 -13.66
CA PRO A 147 -3.97 9.93 -14.31
C PRO A 147 -4.10 11.00 -15.41
N GLU A 148 -4.21 10.60 -16.67
CA GLU A 148 -4.71 11.47 -17.74
C GLU A 148 -6.23 11.59 -17.67
N SER A 149 -6.69 12.84 -17.52
CA SER A 149 -8.09 13.24 -17.58
C SER A 149 -8.54 13.39 -19.04
N GLY A 150 -9.40 12.50 -19.51
CA GLY A 150 -10.12 12.63 -20.78
C GLY A 150 -11.63 12.52 -20.55
N THR A 151 -12.33 13.66 -20.54
CA THR A 151 -13.80 13.70 -20.64
C THR A 151 -14.17 14.17 -22.03
N GLU A 152 -14.52 13.23 -22.91
CA GLU A 152 -15.29 13.51 -24.12
C GLU A 152 -16.75 13.12 -23.88
N SER A 153 -17.65 14.10 -23.97
CA SER A 153 -19.11 13.92 -23.96
C SER A 153 -19.60 13.59 -25.38
N PRO A 154 -20.52 12.63 -25.58
CA PRO A 154 -21.25 12.53 -26.84
C PRO A 154 -22.56 13.33 -26.77
N SER A 155 -22.71 14.35 -27.60
CA SER A 155 -24.01 14.93 -27.97
C SER A 155 -24.34 14.55 -29.41
N THR A 156 -25.31 13.66 -29.58
CA THR A 156 -25.85 13.28 -30.88
C THR A 156 -26.86 14.35 -31.32
N SER A 157 -26.63 14.91 -32.51
CA SER A 157 -27.53 15.85 -33.21
C SER A 157 -28.71 15.15 -33.88
N ALA A 158 -29.80 15.94 -33.99
CA ALA A 158 -30.77 16.05 -35.09
C ALA A 158 -31.55 14.80 -35.55
#